data_AF-A0A8C2QL19-F1
#
_entry.id   AF-A0A8C2QL19-F1
#
_cell.length_a   1.000
_cell.length_b   1.000
_cell.length_c   1.000
_cell.angle_alpha   90.00
_cell.angle_beta   90.00
_cell.angle_gamma   90.00
#
_symmetry.space_group_name_H-M   'P 1'
#
loop_
_entity.id
_entity.type
_entity.pdbx_description
1 polymer ?
#
loop_
_entity_poly.entity_id
_entity_poly.type
_entity_poly.pdbx_seq_one_letter_code
_entity_poly.pdbx_strand_id
1 'polypeptide(L)'
;MGVTVDVHQVFQYPFEQVVACFLRKYPNPMDKNVISVETVEEKKDESTGLIYRKRIAICQNVVPEILRKVSILKVPDIQLEEESWLSLQKRNMAIRSHCLTWTQYASLREESVFRESGIRIMEMLLKEQCGSPLVE
;
A
#
# COMPACT_ATOMS: atom_id res chain seq x y z
N MET A 1 12.83 10.86 15.15
CA MET A 1 11.68 10.36 15.93
C MET A 1 10.67 9.79 14.95
N GLY A 2 10.12 8.60 15.22
CA GLY A 2 9.16 7.94 14.34
C GLY A 2 8.02 7.31 15.13
N VAL A 3 6.89 7.11 14.48
CA VAL A 3 5.70 6.45 14.99
C VAL A 3 5.50 5.19 14.17
N THR A 4 5.31 4.07 14.85
CA THR A 4 5.01 2.77 14.23
C THR A 4 3.67 2.30 14.75
N VAL A 5 2.83 1.80 13.85
CA VAL A 5 1.54 1.18 14.16
C VAL A 5 1.54 -0.22 13.55
N ASP A 6 1.24 -1.23 14.37
CA ASP A 6 1.03 -2.61 13.91
C ASP A 6 -0.45 -2.97 14.10
N VAL A 7 -1.08 -3.44 13.04
CA VAL A 7 -2.49 -3.84 12.98
C VAL A 7 -2.59 -5.28 12.50
N HIS A 8 -3.40 -6.07 13.18
CA HIS A 8 -3.75 -7.43 12.78
C HIS A 8 -5.24 -7.52 12.51
N GLN A 9 -5.60 -7.97 11.31
CA GLN A 9 -6.97 -8.04 10.82
C GLN A 9 -7.27 -9.43 10.26
N VAL A 10 -8.44 -9.96 10.61
CA VAL A 10 -8.88 -11.29 10.15
C VAL A 10 -10.12 -11.13 9.27
N PHE A 11 -10.07 -11.67 8.06
CA PHE A 11 -11.17 -11.70 7.10
C PHE A 11 -11.75 -13.11 7.01
N GLN A 12 -13.07 -13.24 7.16
CA GLN A 12 -13.79 -14.51 7.04
C GLN A 12 -14.14 -14.83 5.58
N TYR A 13 -13.16 -14.71 4.69
CA TYR A 13 -13.29 -14.97 3.26
C TYR A 13 -12.06 -15.72 2.74
N PRO A 14 -12.21 -16.52 1.68
CA PRO A 14 -11.07 -17.21 1.05
C PRO A 14 -9.97 -16.25 0.61
N PHE A 15 -8.71 -16.70 0.69
CA PHE A 15 -7.54 -15.91 0.33
C PHE A 15 -7.66 -15.28 -1.06
N GLU A 16 -8.04 -16.07 -2.06
CA GLU A 16 -8.15 -15.63 -3.45
C GLU A 16 -9.19 -14.51 -3.61
N GLN A 17 -10.28 -14.56 -2.84
CA GLN A 17 -11.32 -13.51 -2.84
C GLN A 17 -10.80 -12.23 -2.21
N VAL A 18 -10.15 -12.29 -1.05
CA VAL A 18 -9.63 -11.10 -0.36
C VAL A 18 -8.56 -10.41 -1.20
N VAL A 19 -7.61 -11.17 -1.75
CA VAL A 19 -6.56 -10.65 -2.65
C VAL A 19 -7.17 -10.04 -3.91
N ALA A 20 -8.14 -10.71 -4.53
CA ALA A 20 -8.82 -10.20 -5.71
C ALA A 20 -9.56 -8.88 -5.44
N CYS A 21 -10.17 -8.73 -4.25
CA CYS A 21 -10.78 -7.49 -3.79
C CYS A 21 -9.72 -6.41 -3.55
N PHE A 22 -8.63 -6.71 -2.86
CA PHE A 22 -7.55 -5.76 -2.61
C PHE A 22 -6.95 -5.22 -3.91
N LEU A 23 -6.64 -6.09 -4.87
CA LEU A 23 -6.03 -5.68 -6.13
C LEU A 23 -6.97 -4.80 -6.98
N ARG A 24 -8.28 -4.91 -6.76
CA ARG A 24 -9.33 -4.12 -7.43
C ARG A 24 -10.02 -3.13 -6.48
N LYS A 25 -9.37 -2.75 -5.37
CA LYS A 25 -10.01 -1.91 -4.33
C LYS A 25 -10.50 -0.58 -4.87
N TYR A 26 -9.81 -0.01 -5.87
CA TYR A 26 -10.17 1.29 -6.42
C TYR A 26 -10.87 1.19 -7.78
N PRO A 27 -11.83 2.09 -8.04
CA PRO A 27 -12.31 3.17 -7.16
C PRO A 27 -13.16 2.65 -5.97
N ASN A 28 -13.02 3.27 -4.79
CA ASN A 28 -13.74 2.90 -3.57
C ASN A 28 -14.48 4.12 -2.97
N PRO A 29 -15.79 4.04 -2.70
CA PRO A 29 -16.51 5.11 -1.97
C PRO A 29 -15.95 5.45 -0.58
N MET A 30 -15.23 4.51 0.05
CA MET A 30 -14.59 4.74 1.35
C MET A 30 -13.24 5.47 1.21
N ASP A 31 -12.54 5.31 0.08
CA ASP A 31 -11.22 5.90 -0.18
C ASP A 31 -11.28 6.95 -1.29
N LYS A 32 -12.14 7.96 -1.10
CA LYS A 32 -12.46 8.99 -2.11
C LYS A 32 -11.27 9.83 -2.57
N ASN A 33 -10.20 9.85 -1.78
CA ASN A 33 -9.02 10.66 -2.06
C ASN A 33 -8.08 9.99 -3.07
N VAL A 34 -8.27 8.71 -3.40
CA VAL A 34 -7.49 8.02 -4.42
C VAL A 34 -8.05 8.38 -5.79
N ILE A 35 -7.27 9.12 -6.58
CA ILE A 35 -7.67 9.64 -7.90
C ILE A 35 -7.44 8.57 -8.96
N SER A 36 -6.26 7.96 -8.98
CA SER A 36 -5.90 6.92 -9.94
C SER A 36 -4.87 5.95 -9.35
N VAL A 37 -4.85 4.73 -9.89
CA VAL A 37 -3.81 3.75 -9.63
C VAL A 37 -3.40 3.11 -10.95
N GLU A 38 -2.13 3.22 -11.28
CA GLU A 38 -1.56 2.73 -12.54
C GLU A 38 -0.54 1.64 -12.26
N THR A 39 -0.59 0.54 -13.02
CA THR A 39 0.45 -0.49 -12.96
C THR A 39 1.59 -0.09 -13.88
N VAL A 40 2.75 0.19 -13.29
CA VAL A 40 3.95 0.63 -14.02
C VAL A 40 4.89 -0.53 -14.35
N GLU A 41 4.77 -1.63 -13.61
CA GLU A 41 5.57 -2.84 -13.85
C GLU A 41 4.78 -4.07 -13.42
N GLU A 42 4.81 -5.12 -14.24
CA GLU A 42 4.28 -6.44 -13.87
C GLU A 42 5.19 -7.52 -14.44
N LYS A 43 5.59 -8.47 -13.57
CA LYS A 43 6.43 -9.60 -13.92
C LYS A 43 5.86 -10.86 -13.31
N LYS A 44 5.86 -11.95 -14.07
CA LYS A 44 5.49 -13.28 -13.58
C LYS A 44 6.70 -14.20 -13.73
N ASP A 45 7.14 -14.77 -12.62
CA ASP A 45 8.15 -15.81 -12.63
C ASP A 45 7.50 -17.13 -13.09
N GLU A 46 7.96 -17.67 -14.21
CA GLU A 46 7.44 -18.92 -14.78
C GLU A 46 7.75 -20.14 -13.91
N SER A 47 8.86 -20.11 -13.17
CA SER A 47 9.32 -21.24 -12.35
C SER A 47 8.58 -21.34 -11.02
N THR A 48 8.37 -20.20 -10.36
CA THR A 48 7.73 -20.15 -9.02
C THR A 48 6.26 -19.75 -9.07
N GLY A 49 5.79 -19.21 -10.20
CA GLY A 49 4.46 -18.61 -10.32
C GLY A 49 4.30 -17.31 -9.52
N LEU A 50 5.38 -16.71 -9.01
CA LEU A 50 5.35 -15.46 -8.27
C LEU A 50 5.00 -14.31 -9.23
N ILE A 51 3.97 -13.54 -8.86
CA ILE A 51 3.56 -12.35 -9.59
C ILE A 51 4.07 -11.14 -8.81
N TYR A 52 5.01 -10.43 -9.41
CA TYR A 52 5.45 -9.12 -8.95
C TYR A 52 4.68 -8.03 -9.70
N ARG A 53 4.21 -7.02 -8.97
CA ARG A 53 3.56 -5.85 -9.55
C ARG A 53 3.97 -4.59 -8.80
N LYS A 54 4.35 -3.56 -9.55
CA LYS A 54 4.56 -2.19 -9.05
C LYS A 54 3.47 -1.27 -9.58
N ARG A 55 2.88 -0.48 -8.68
CA ARG A 55 1.83 0.48 -8.99
C ARG A 55 2.18 1.86 -8.46
N ILE A 56 1.77 2.89 -9.17
CA ILE A 56 1.78 4.28 -8.69
C ILE A 56 0.33 4.68 -8.42
N ALA A 57 0.07 5.14 -7.21
CA ALA A 57 -1.22 5.71 -6.82
C ALA A 57 -1.10 7.23 -6.69
N ILE A 58 -2.06 7.94 -7.28
CA ILE A 58 -2.19 9.39 -7.17
C ILE A 58 -3.37 9.68 -6.25
N CYS A 59 -3.12 10.48 -5.22
CA CYS A 59 -4.09 10.85 -4.19
C CYS A 59 -4.23 12.36 -4.07
N GLN A 60 -5.43 12.83 -3.76
CA GLN A 60 -5.66 14.25 -3.47
C GLN A 60 -4.84 14.69 -2.25
N ASN A 61 -4.33 15.93 -2.30
CA ASN A 61 -3.67 16.54 -1.16
C ASN A 61 -4.70 16.90 -0.06
N VAL A 62 -4.76 16.06 0.97
CA VAL A 62 -5.65 16.22 2.13
C VAL A 62 -5.08 17.14 3.23
N VAL A 63 -3.89 17.72 3.05
CA VAL A 63 -3.29 18.61 4.06
C VAL A 63 -4.17 19.85 4.25
N PRO A 64 -4.54 20.21 5.49
CA PRO A 64 -5.38 21.38 5.77
C PRO A 64 -4.90 22.67 5.09
N GLU A 65 -5.83 23.48 4.59
CA GLU A 65 -5.53 24.72 3.85
C GLU A 65 -4.61 25.69 4.60
N ILE A 66 -4.77 25.77 5.92
CA ILE A 66 -3.94 26.65 6.74
C ILE A 66 -2.46 26.24 6.69
N LEU A 67 -2.17 24.94 6.59
CA LEU A 67 -0.81 24.41 6.47
C LEU A 67 -0.28 24.55 5.03
N ARG A 68 -1.16 24.50 4.03
CA ARG A 68 -0.80 24.74 2.61
C ARG A 68 -0.36 26.17 2.30
N LYS A 69 -0.41 27.10 3.26
CA LYS A 69 0.26 28.41 3.17
C LYS A 69 1.78 28.27 3.10
N VAL A 70 2.33 27.20 3.66
CA VAL A 70 3.73 26.83 3.47
C VAL A 70 3.89 26.24 2.08
N SER A 71 4.72 26.86 1.24
CA SER A 71 4.89 26.49 -0.19
C SER A 71 5.22 25.02 -0.40
N ILE A 72 5.99 24.43 0.52
CA ILE A 72 6.38 23.02 0.52
C ILE A 72 5.16 22.09 0.56
N LEU A 73 4.12 22.44 1.32
CA LEU A 73 2.92 21.62 1.51
C LEU A 73 1.86 21.85 0.42
N LYS A 74 2.11 22.79 -0.49
CA LYS A 74 1.21 23.17 -1.59
C LYS A 74 1.56 22.39 -2.86
N VAL A 75 1.43 21.06 -2.79
CA VAL A 75 1.50 20.17 -3.96
C VAL A 75 0.10 19.85 -4.47
N PRO A 76 -0.09 19.62 -5.78
CA PRO A 76 -1.40 19.29 -6.33
C PRO A 76 -1.91 17.95 -5.79
N ASP A 77 -1.07 16.92 -5.85
CA ASP A 77 -1.40 15.54 -5.50
C ASP A 77 -0.24 14.88 -4.74
N ILE A 78 -0.59 13.85 -3.98
CA ILE A 78 0.33 12.97 -3.26
C ILE A 78 0.51 11.70 -4.08
N GLN A 79 1.75 11.27 -4.27
CA GLN A 79 2.09 10.06 -5.01
C GLN A 79 2.60 8.98 -4.05
N LEU A 80 2.11 7.76 -4.25
CA LEU A 80 2.53 6.57 -3.50
C LEU A 80 3.01 5.52 -4.50
N GLU A 81 4.13 4.87 -4.22
CA GLU A 81 4.53 3.65 -4.91
C GLU A 81 4.13 2.44 -4.06
N GLU A 82 3.53 1.44 -4.70
CA GLU A 82 3.18 0.17 -4.09
C GLU A 82 3.80 -0.98 -4.89
N GLU A 83 4.60 -1.80 -4.24
CA GLU A 83 5.10 -3.07 -4.76
C GLU A 83 4.38 -4.22 -4.09
N SER A 84 4.04 -5.26 -4.86
CA SER A 84 3.40 -6.45 -4.35
C SER A 84 4.00 -7.72 -4.95
N TRP A 85 4.09 -8.76 -4.12
CA TRP A 85 4.59 -10.09 -4.47
C TRP A 85 3.53 -11.11 -4.09
N LEU A 86 2.81 -11.62 -5.08
CA LEU A 86 1.71 -12.57 -4.93
C LEU A 86 2.15 -13.98 -5.33
N SER A 87 1.99 -14.94 -4.41
CA SER A 87 2.09 -16.37 -4.71
C SER A 87 0.76 -17.05 -4.43
N LEU A 88 0.07 -17.49 -5.48
CA LEU A 88 -1.16 -18.26 -5.36
C LEU A 88 -0.89 -19.67 -4.82
N GLN A 89 0.24 -20.28 -5.19
CA GLN A 89 0.63 -21.61 -4.70
C GLN A 89 0.88 -21.61 -3.19
N LYS A 90 1.61 -20.60 -2.70
CA LYS A 90 1.92 -20.45 -1.27
C LYS A 90 0.86 -19.66 -0.51
N ARG A 91 -0.23 -19.25 -1.18
CA ARG A 91 -1.34 -18.43 -0.65
C ARG A 91 -0.87 -17.30 0.26
N ASN A 92 0.06 -16.52 -0.29
CA ASN A 92 0.54 -15.31 0.36
C ASN A 92 0.67 -14.17 -0.63
N MET A 93 0.49 -12.96 -0.11
CA MET A 93 0.82 -11.74 -0.81
C MET A 93 1.50 -10.79 0.16
N ALA A 94 2.71 -10.36 -0.18
CA ALA A 94 3.40 -9.29 0.53
C ALA A 94 3.25 -8.00 -0.26
N ILE A 95 3.02 -6.89 0.43
CA ILE A 95 2.92 -5.56 -0.16
C ILE A 95 3.82 -4.62 0.62
N ARG A 96 4.45 -3.70 -0.11
CA ARG A 96 5.19 -2.58 0.44
C ARG A 96 4.75 -1.32 -0.27
N SER A 97 4.41 -0.31 0.50
CA SER A 97 4.05 1.00 -0.02
C SER A 97 4.91 2.07 0.61
N HIS A 98 5.23 3.10 -0.15
CA HIS A 98 5.87 4.29 0.39
C HIS A 98 5.45 5.55 -0.35
N CYS A 99 5.43 6.66 0.38
CA CYS A 99 5.13 7.97 -0.19
C CYS A 99 6.33 8.46 -0.99
N LEU A 100 6.08 8.89 -2.23
CA LEU A 100 7.08 9.51 -3.11
C LEU A 100 7.10 11.04 -2.95
N THR A 101 6.00 11.62 -2.49
CA THR A 101 5.89 13.05 -2.21
C THR A 101 6.46 13.37 -0.82
N TRP A 102 7.18 14.49 -0.69
CA TRP A 102 7.73 15.00 0.57
C TRP A 102 8.74 14.11 1.30
N THR A 103 9.39 13.17 0.59
CA THR A 103 10.39 12.25 1.14
C THR A 103 11.57 12.95 1.82
N GLN A 104 11.88 14.18 1.44
CA GLN A 104 12.90 15.03 2.06
C GLN A 104 12.50 15.59 3.43
N TYR A 105 11.23 15.52 3.82
CA TYR A 105 10.72 16.04 5.09
C TYR A 105 10.20 14.94 6.02
N ALA A 106 9.56 13.92 5.45
CA ALA A 106 9.06 12.77 6.18
C ALA A 106 9.06 11.54 5.29
N SER A 107 9.26 10.39 5.91
CA SER A 107 9.10 9.08 5.28
C SER A 107 7.84 8.43 5.84
N LEU A 108 6.94 8.02 4.95
CA LEU A 108 5.80 7.17 5.28
C LEU A 108 5.96 5.86 4.51
N ARG A 109 5.98 4.75 5.24
CA ARG A 109 6.10 3.40 4.71
C ARG A 109 5.04 2.50 5.34
N GLU A 110 4.50 1.62 4.53
CA GLU A 110 3.54 0.61 4.94
C GLU A 110 4.01 -0.74 4.41
N GLU A 111 4.00 -1.76 5.27
CA GLU A 111 4.19 -3.14 4.86
C GLU A 111 2.96 -3.93 5.25
N SER A 112 2.41 -4.72 4.32
CA SER A 112 1.32 -5.64 4.64
C SER A 112 1.55 -7.04 4.10
N VAL A 113 1.05 -8.02 4.85
CA VAL A 113 1.20 -9.44 4.51
C VAL A 113 -0.15 -10.11 4.65
N PHE A 114 -0.64 -10.60 3.52
CA PHE A 114 -1.87 -11.39 3.39
C PHE A 114 -1.49 -12.87 3.41
N ARG A 115 -2.03 -13.65 4.35
CA ARG A 115 -1.82 -15.12 4.43
C ARG A 115 -3.12 -15.85 4.72
N GLU A 116 -3.25 -17.06 4.19
CA GLU A 116 -4.30 -17.97 4.64
C GLU A 116 -3.98 -18.49 6.05
N SER A 117 -4.98 -18.45 6.94
CA SER A 117 -4.92 -19.01 8.28
C SER A 117 -6.08 -20.00 8.45
N GLY A 118 -5.80 -21.30 8.31
CA GLY A 118 -6.82 -22.34 8.42
C GLY A 118 -7.83 -22.40 7.26
N ILE A 119 -8.99 -23.01 7.50
CA ILE A 119 -10.00 -23.27 6.46
C ILE A 119 -10.89 -22.03 6.30
N ARG A 120 -10.63 -21.19 5.29
CA ARG A 120 -11.40 -19.98 4.87
C ARG A 120 -11.22 -18.71 5.70
N ILE A 121 -10.19 -18.64 6.52
CA ILE A 121 -9.84 -17.40 7.22
C ILE A 121 -8.56 -16.85 6.62
N MET A 122 -8.54 -15.54 6.41
CA MET A 122 -7.42 -14.82 5.84
C MET A 122 -6.94 -13.79 6.86
N GLU A 123 -5.65 -13.80 7.14
CA GLU A 123 -5.00 -12.92 8.12
C GLU A 123 -4.13 -11.88 7.41
N MET A 124 -4.38 -10.62 7.72
CA MET A 124 -3.57 -9.49 7.28
C MET A 124 -2.82 -8.92 8.47
N LEU A 125 -1.50 -8.88 8.36
CA LEU A 125 -0.63 -8.08 9.22
C LEU A 125 -0.28 -6.81 8.45
N LEU A 126 -0.48 -5.66 9.07
CA LEU A 126 -0.21 -4.34 8.51
C LEU A 126 0.69 -3.58 9.48
N LYS A 127 1.82 -3.11 8.98
CA LYS A 127 2.79 -2.32 9.72
C LYS A 127 3.01 -0.99 9.03
N GLU A 128 2.57 0.08 9.66
CA GLU A 128 2.77 1.45 9.20
C GLU A 128 3.87 2.13 10.02
N GLN A 129 4.77 2.81 9.34
CA GLN A 129 5.89 3.53 9.93
C GLN A 129 5.98 4.93 9.32
N CYS A 130 5.93 5.95 10.17
CA CYS A 130 6.09 7.34 9.79
C CYS A 130 7.22 7.98 10.61
N GLY A 131 8.14 8.70 9.98
CA GLY A 131 9.24 9.32 10.70
C GLY A 131 10.03 10.32 9.88
N SER A 132 11.12 10.81 10.47
CA SER A 132 12.12 11.60 9.74
C SER A 132 12.66 10.83 8.55
N PRO A 133 13.08 11.50 7.47
CA PRO A 133 13.74 10.86 6.34
C PRO A 133 14.89 9.99 6.84
N LEU A 134 14.99 8.77 6.33
CA LEU A 134 16.16 7.94 6.60
C LEU A 134 17.33 8.61 5.88
N VAL A 135 18.34 9.03 6.66
CA VAL A 135 19.66 9.31 6.10
C VAL A 135 20.21 7.94 5.72
N GLU A 136 20.39 7.68 4.42
CA GLU A 136 21.05 6.46 3.92
C GLU A 136 22.46 6.32 4.49
#